data_AF-A0A952EAR7-F1
#
_entry.id   AF-A0A952EAR7-F1
#
_cell.length_a   1.000
_cell.length_b   1.000
_cell.length_c   1.000
_cell.angle_alpha   90.00
_cell.angle_beta   90.00
_cell.angle_gamma   90.00
#
_symmetry.space_group_name_H-M   'P 1'
#
loop_
_entity.id
_entity.type
_entity.pdbx_description
1 polymer ?
#
loop_
_entity_poly.entity_id
_entity_poly.type
_entity_poly.pdbx_seq_one_letter_code
_entity_poly.pdbx_strand_id
1 'polypeptide(L)'
;MNTLAEFKDYYKRLDEMITKSTKADLAECARLLALNVADSKAKYGELPLEEHQAMLEANDIDEEMAQLLVGGVLEMAVVLALVTGRSEEYEEMKGANARIH
;
A
#
# COMPACT_ATOMS: atom_id res chain seq x y z
N MET A 1 16.25 -10.74 -4.68
CA MET A 1 14.83 -10.62 -4.28
C MET A 1 14.03 -10.57 -5.57
N ASN A 2 12.86 -11.23 -5.67
CA ASN A 2 12.02 -11.15 -6.87
C ASN A 2 10.80 -10.31 -6.54
N THR A 3 10.94 -9.01 -6.69
CA THR A 3 9.98 -7.99 -6.25
C THR A 3 8.63 -8.16 -6.93
N LEU A 4 8.59 -8.63 -8.18
CA LEU A 4 7.35 -8.94 -8.88
C LEU A 4 6.62 -10.16 -8.29
N ALA A 5 7.35 -11.17 -7.80
CA ALA A 5 6.74 -12.32 -7.13
C ALA A 5 6.18 -11.94 -5.76
N GLU A 6 6.90 -11.10 -5.01
CA GLU A 6 6.44 -10.56 -3.73
C GLU A 6 5.21 -9.66 -3.89
N PHE A 7 5.20 -8.81 -4.92
CA PHE A 7 4.01 -8.02 -5.26
C PHE A 7 2.78 -8.91 -5.45
N LYS A 8 2.90 -9.97 -6.25
CA LYS A 8 1.76 -10.89 -6.50
C LYS A 8 1.28 -11.58 -5.23
N ASP A 9 2.19 -11.96 -4.34
CA ASP A 9 1.83 -12.62 -3.08
C ASP A 9 1.11 -11.65 -2.13
N TYR A 10 1.70 -10.48 -1.86
CA TYR A 10 1.07 -9.47 -1.00
C TYR A 10 -0.23 -8.93 -1.59
N TYR A 11 -0.31 -8.77 -2.91
CA TYR A 11 -1.53 -8.35 -3.59
C TYR A 11 -2.66 -9.36 -3.37
N LYS A 12 -2.37 -10.66 -3.51
CA LYS A 12 -3.34 -11.71 -3.24
C LYS A 12 -3.80 -11.69 -1.78
N ARG A 13 -2.88 -11.52 -0.84
CA ARG A 13 -3.22 -11.45 0.59
C ARG A 13 -4.08 -10.23 0.91
N LEU A 14 -3.76 -9.07 0.33
CA LEU A 14 -4.59 -7.87 0.43
C LEU A 14 -6.00 -8.12 -0.14
N ASP A 15 -6.13 -8.80 -1.28
CA ASP A 15 -7.43 -9.14 -1.88
C ASP A 15 -8.29 -10.04 -0.96
N GLU A 16 -7.66 -11.01 -0.29
CA GLU A 16 -8.30 -11.84 0.73
C GLU A 16 -8.75 -11.00 1.94
N MET A 17 -7.94 -10.02 2.37
CA MET A 17 -8.31 -9.09 3.44
C MET A 17 -9.47 -8.19 3.04
N ILE A 18 -9.49 -7.68 1.80
CA ILE A 18 -10.56 -6.86 1.23
C ILE A 18 -11.87 -7.66 1.19
N THR A 19 -11.81 -8.90 0.72
CA THR A 19 -12.99 -9.78 0.62
C THR A 19 -13.63 -10.05 1.99
N LYS A 20 -12.83 -10.11 3.06
CA LYS A 20 -13.30 -10.27 4.45
C LYS A 20 -13.75 -8.96 5.11
N SER A 21 -13.59 -7.81 4.45
CA SER A 21 -13.88 -6.50 5.01
C SER A 21 -15.22 -5.96 4.54
N THR A 22 -15.86 -5.16 5.39
CA THR A 22 -17.10 -4.48 5.03
C THR A 22 -16.83 -3.22 4.20
N LYS A 23 -17.87 -2.69 3.56
CA LYS A 23 -17.78 -1.38 2.88
C LYS A 23 -17.38 -0.25 3.84
N ALA A 24 -17.80 -0.32 5.10
CA ALA A 24 -17.45 0.68 6.11
C ALA A 24 -15.95 0.61 6.44
N ASP A 25 -15.39 -0.59 6.57
CA ASP A 25 -13.96 -0.80 6.82
C ASP A 25 -13.12 -0.25 5.66
N LEU A 26 -13.52 -0.52 4.42
CA LEU A 26 -12.82 -0.01 3.24
C LEU A 26 -12.91 1.52 3.14
N ALA A 27 -14.07 2.10 3.48
CA ALA A 27 -14.23 3.55 3.52
C ALA A 27 -13.34 4.19 4.60
N GLU A 28 -13.22 3.57 5.77
CA GLU A 28 -12.37 4.06 6.84
C GLU A 28 -10.88 3.91 6.50
N CYS A 29 -10.48 2.78 5.91
CA CYS A 29 -9.14 2.57 5.37
C CYS A 29 -8.77 3.66 4.34
N ALA A 30 -9.66 3.96 3.39
CA ALA A 30 -9.44 5.00 2.40
C ALA A 30 -9.31 6.41 3.01
N ARG A 31 -10.11 6.74 4.04
CA ARG A 31 -9.98 8.02 4.76
C ARG A 31 -8.64 8.13 5.47
N LEU A 32 -8.21 7.07 6.14
CA LEU A 32 -6.93 7.08 6.86
C LEU A 32 -5.74 7.16 5.89
N LEU A 33 -5.80 6.46 4.75
CA LEU A 33 -4.80 6.62 3.67
C LEU A 33 -4.76 8.05 3.13
N ALA A 34 -5.92 8.70 2.92
CA ALA A 34 -5.96 10.09 2.48
C ALA A 34 -5.32 11.05 3.50
N LEU A 35 -5.49 10.79 4.81
CA LEU A 35 -4.81 11.53 5.87
C LEU A 35 -3.29 11.29 5.84
N ASN A 36 -2.84 10.04 5.65
CA ASN A 36 -1.41 9.71 5.53
C ASN A 36 -0.76 10.43 4.33
N VAL A 37 -1.47 10.51 3.20
CA VAL A 37 -1.01 11.25 2.01
C VAL A 37 -0.94 12.76 2.30
N ALA A 38 -1.96 13.33 2.95
CA ALA A 38 -1.98 14.74 3.30
C ALA A 38 -0.86 15.12 4.30
N ASP A 39 -0.61 14.29 5.31
CA ASP A 39 0.46 14.47 6.29
C ASP A 39 1.85 14.35 5.62
N SER A 40 2.04 13.35 4.77
CA SER A 40 3.27 13.20 3.97
C SER A 40 3.53 14.43 3.10
N LYS A 41 2.50 14.92 2.38
CA LYS A 41 2.60 16.13 1.56
C LYS A 41 2.96 17.37 2.38
N ALA A 42 2.38 17.51 3.57
CA ALA A 42 2.69 18.63 4.46
C ALA A 42 4.15 18.61 4.95
N LYS A 43 4.74 17.41 5.12
CA LYS A 43 6.11 17.24 5.61
C LYS A 43 7.18 17.27 4.53
N TYR A 44 6.89 16.71 3.36
CA TYR A 44 7.88 16.46 2.31
C TYR A 44 7.61 17.21 0.99
N GLY A 45 6.48 17.91 0.89
CA GLY A 45 6.03 18.55 -0.34
C GLY A 45 5.18 17.63 -1.21
N GLU A 46 4.67 18.16 -2.32
CA GLU A 46 3.89 17.37 -3.26
C GLU A 46 4.80 16.59 -4.21
N LEU A 47 4.38 15.37 -4.59
CA LEU A 47 4.98 14.69 -5.74
C LEU A 47 4.79 15.56 -6.99
N PRO A 48 5.84 15.76 -7.81
CA PRO A 48 5.73 16.40 -9.11
C PRO A 48 4.69 15.73 -10.01
N LEU A 49 4.04 16.52 -10.87
CA LEU A 49 3.03 16.00 -11.80
C LEU A 49 3.61 14.95 -12.74
N GLU A 50 4.87 15.12 -13.14
CA GLU A 50 5.60 14.22 -14.03
C GLU A 50 5.77 12.83 -13.40
N GLU A 51 5.97 12.75 -12.08
CA GLU A 51 6.06 11.48 -11.36
C GLU A 51 4.69 10.80 -11.26
N HIS A 52 3.61 11.58 -11.05
CA HIS A 52 2.25 11.06 -11.14
C HIS A 52 1.91 10.51 -12.53
N GLN A 53 2.35 11.20 -13.59
CA GLN A 53 2.17 10.75 -14.96
C GLN A 53 2.98 9.49 -15.25
N ALA A 54 4.24 9.42 -14.80
CA ALA A 54 5.07 8.24 -14.94
C ALA A 54 4.43 7.01 -14.25
N MET A 55 3.82 7.16 -13.08
CA MET A 55 3.09 6.09 -12.41
C MET A 55 1.82 5.64 -13.18
N LEU A 56 1.14 6.56 -13.85
CA LEU A 56 -0.05 6.26 -14.66
C LEU A 56 0.27 5.65 -16.03
N GLU A 57 1.38 6.06 -16.63
CA GLU A 57 1.82 5.67 -17.97
C GLU A 57 2.80 4.50 -17.97
N ALA A 58 3.15 3.96 -16.80
CA ALA A 58 4.04 2.81 -16.65
C ALA A 58 3.48 1.58 -17.38
N ASN A 59 4.01 1.34 -18.59
CA ASN A 59 3.66 0.18 -19.42
C ASN A 59 4.56 -1.04 -19.17
N ASP A 60 5.71 -0.84 -18.51
CA ASP A 60 6.60 -1.89 -18.03
C ASP A 60 6.80 -1.72 -16.52
N ILE A 61 6.76 -2.83 -15.78
CA ILE A 61 7.08 -2.86 -14.35
C ILE A 61 8.58 -3.10 -14.25
N ASP A 62 9.35 -2.02 -14.18
CA ASP A 62 10.75 -2.10 -13.77
C ASP A 62 10.88 -2.36 -12.26
N GLU A 63 12.12 -2.50 -11.78
CA GLU A 63 12.38 -2.84 -10.38
C GLU A 63 11.91 -1.74 -9.41
N GLU A 64 12.04 -0.47 -9.81
CA GLU A 64 11.63 0.68 -8.98
C GLU A 64 10.11 0.75 -8.85
N MET A 65 9.40 0.61 -9.97
CA MET A 65 7.94 0.51 -9.98
C MET A 65 7.46 -0.73 -9.24
N ALA A 66 8.15 -1.87 -9.35
CA ALA A 66 7.82 -3.07 -8.59
C ALA A 66 7.92 -2.82 -7.07
N GLN A 67 8.98 -2.14 -6.61
CA GLN A 67 9.15 -1.80 -5.20
C GLN A 67 8.05 -0.85 -4.71
N LEU A 68 7.73 0.16 -5.52
CA LEU A 68 6.64 1.09 -5.21
C LEU A 68 5.29 0.37 -5.12
N LEU A 69 5.01 -0.58 -6.02
CA LEU A 69 3.80 -1.38 -6.02
C LEU A 69 3.71 -2.28 -4.77
N VAL A 70 4.81 -2.93 -4.38
CA VAL A 70 4.87 -3.71 -3.13
C VAL A 70 4.61 -2.81 -1.92
N GLY A 71 5.25 -1.64 -1.86
CA GLY A 71 5.04 -0.67 -0.79
C GLY A 71 3.61 -0.18 -0.68
N GLY A 72 2.98 0.19 -1.81
CA GLY A 72 1.59 0.62 -1.83
C GLY A 72 0.62 -0.46 -1.34
N VAL A 73 0.82 -1.72 -1.75
CA VAL A 73 0.02 -2.86 -1.29
C VAL A 73 0.18 -3.09 0.21
N LEU A 74 1.41 -3.07 0.71
CA LEU A 74 1.69 -3.27 2.13
C LEU A 74 1.14 -2.13 2.98
N GLU A 75 1.24 -0.88 2.54
CA GLU A 75 0.69 0.28 3.25
C GLU A 75 -0.83 0.15 3.39
N MET A 76 -1.54 -0.18 2.30
CA MET A 76 -2.98 -0.43 2.35
C MET A 76 -3.32 -1.61 3.27
N ALA A 77 -2.54 -2.69 3.24
CA ALA A 77 -2.77 -3.86 4.08
C ALA A 77 -2.58 -3.54 5.57
N VAL A 78 -1.55 -2.77 5.94
CA VAL A 78 -1.31 -2.29 7.31
C VAL A 78 -2.48 -1.45 7.80
N VAL A 79 -2.93 -0.47 6.99
CA VAL A 79 -4.04 0.41 7.36
C VAL A 79 -5.35 -0.37 7.45
N LEU A 80 -5.62 -1.31 6.53
CA LEU A 80 -6.81 -2.14 6.57
C LEU A 80 -6.83 -3.06 7.80
N ALA A 81 -5.69 -3.65 8.16
CA ALA A 81 -5.57 -4.46 9.37
C ALA A 81 -5.82 -3.62 10.63
N LEU A 82 -5.29 -2.39 10.67
CA LEU A 82 -5.49 -1.45 11.78
C LEU A 82 -6.97 -1.10 11.96
N VAL A 83 -7.68 -0.68 10.91
CA VAL A 83 -9.09 -0.26 11.03
C VAL A 83 -10.04 -1.43 11.31
N THR A 84 -9.64 -2.65 10.95
CA THR A 84 -10.44 -3.88 11.20
C THR A 84 -10.07 -4.58 12.52
N GLY A 85 -9.07 -4.09 13.26
CA GLY A 85 -8.62 -4.71 14.52
C GLY A 85 -7.92 -6.06 14.35
N ARG A 86 -7.39 -6.35 13.16
CA ARG A 86 -6.72 -7.59 12.78
C ARG A 86 -5.24 -7.57 13.19
N SER A 87 -4.98 -7.79 14.48
CA SER A 87 -3.64 -7.58 15.08
C SER A 87 -2.54 -8.47 14.51
N GLU A 88 -2.84 -9.72 14.17
CA GLU A 88 -1.86 -10.64 13.58
C GLU A 88 -1.46 -10.18 12.17
N GLU A 89 -2.44 -9.89 11.31
CA GLU A 89 -2.16 -9.35 9.98
C GLU A 89 -1.47 -7.98 10.04
N TYR A 90 -1.80 -7.14 11.04
CA TYR A 90 -1.14 -5.85 11.23
C TYR A 90 0.36 -6.00 11.49
N GLU A 91 0.76 -6.84 12.44
CA GLU A 91 2.19 -7.05 12.76
C GLU A 91 2.93 -7.70 11.59
N GLU A 92 2.30 -8.63 10.90
CA GLU A 92 2.91 -9.29 9.74
C GLU A 92 3.16 -8.31 8.59
N MET A 93 2.13 -7.53 8.20
CA MET A 93 2.22 -6.58 7.09
C MET A 93 3.15 -5.41 7.43
N LYS A 94 3.13 -4.94 8.68
CA LYS A 94 4.06 -3.91 9.14
C LYS A 94 5.51 -4.40 9.12
N GLY A 95 5.74 -5.64 9.55
CA GLY A 95 7.06 -6.26 9.48
C GLY A 95 7.55 -6.45 8.04
N ALA A 96 6.65 -6.71 7.09
CA ALA A 96 6.98 -6.72 5.67
C ALA A 96 7.28 -5.32 5.12
N ASN A 97 6.47 -4.32 5.48
CA ASN A 97 6.62 -2.94 5.04
C ASN A 97 7.95 -2.32 5.52
N ALA A 98 8.39 -2.66 6.73
CA ALA A 98 9.66 -2.21 7.27
C ALA A 98 10.91 -2.83 6.60
N ARG A 99 10.76 -3.84 5.73
CA ARG A 99 11.89 -4.50 5.04
C ARG A 99 12.12 -3.98 3.62
N ILE A 100 11.17 -3.23 3.08
CA ILE A 100 11.23 -2.68 1.73
C ILE A 100 11.67 -1.20 1.70
N HIS A 101 11.82 -0.58 2.87
CA HIS A 101 12.36 0.77 3.09
C HIS A 101 13.65 0.70 3.90
#